data_AF-A0A956QVQ5-F1
#
_entry.id   AF-A0A956QVQ5-F1
#
_cell.length_a   1.000
_cell.length_b   1.000
_cell.length_c   1.000
_cell.angle_alpha   90.00
_cell.angle_beta   90.00
_cell.angle_gamma   90.00
#
_symmetry.space_group_name_H-M   'P 1'
#
loop_
_entity.id
_entity.type
_entity.pdbx_description
1 polymer ?
#
loop_
_entity_poly.entity_id
_entity_poly.type
_entity_poly.pdbx_seq_one_letter_code
_entity_poly.pdbx_strand_id
1 'polypeptide(L)'
;MDLLQNPFHILNASPRDNRRRIMELADERSLLFDSSECMEARSDLTNPRKRLSAEVAWLPGIGPKRAGEVLSLLESSPTDLLAVDKLSSIARANMLAAGLARLPDHNPDDVTEWVLEISWAFEDIDPEELSVIINEERIVSGFPEVTDLSAVEAEIQERRRHYRKVIKSALDSLSPKELVQAVTVAVESATDDGEEHGPILISDIVDSYEVEAQGFLDKEEGNIRALVEKLRTAVDAERPDSTLAPMVNQLIQVVKNWDTVAQPIQVSTKSRGLDHDASHRVAGLVRGLAIHMFNEHGKLDFSQQLTNMLQDVFVEVGEVAERTAEDANALGEIAEQRVLLMEDAKNKAEEWRREITYEADVGAIFKDKLRISPEGIEWKGRRWDLDSITRTRWGGTRHAVNGIPTGTIYSIIFGNESNYASIELKKQAIYTNFIDRLWKAVGVRLLTEYLEGLRDGKKYRFGSTVMSDHGMELERKKLFGSNERVFCRWGELVIWNGAGVFCIGKKEDKKLAAAFSYQDEDNIHVLEAAIRMFWKRGGDRLSSLLGD
;
A
#
# COMPACT_ATOMS: atom_id res chain seq x y z
N MET A 1 -7.32 -18.46 47.14
CA MET A 1 -6.73 -19.44 48.09
C MET A 1 -6.22 -20.63 47.29
N ASP A 2 -4.97 -21.04 47.50
CA ASP A 2 -4.42 -22.23 46.83
C ASP A 2 -4.98 -23.52 47.45
N LEU A 3 -5.05 -24.61 46.67
CA LEU A 3 -5.68 -25.87 47.10
C LEU A 3 -4.97 -26.51 48.31
N LEU A 4 -3.63 -26.47 48.38
CA LEU A 4 -2.89 -27.03 49.52
C LEU A 4 -2.95 -26.13 50.76
N GLN A 5 -3.37 -24.87 50.59
CA GLN A 5 -3.61 -23.92 51.68
C GLN A 5 -5.07 -23.88 52.11
N ASN A 6 -5.93 -24.72 51.53
CA ASN A 6 -7.32 -24.77 51.86
C ASN A 6 -7.52 -25.42 53.25
N PRO A 7 -8.37 -24.85 54.13
CA PRO A 7 -8.67 -25.44 55.45
C PRO A 7 -9.08 -26.92 55.42
N PHE A 8 -9.76 -27.39 54.36
CA PHE A 8 -10.08 -28.82 54.19
C PHE A 8 -8.84 -29.69 54.00
N HIS A 9 -7.82 -29.22 53.27
CA HIS A 9 -6.54 -29.91 53.14
C HIS A 9 -5.74 -29.90 54.45
N ILE A 10 -5.60 -28.73 55.07
CA ILE A 10 -4.80 -28.52 56.30
C ILE A 10 -5.28 -29.49 57.40
N LEU A 11 -6.60 -29.55 57.60
CA LEU A 11 -7.22 -30.42 58.61
C LEU A 11 -7.50 -31.85 58.14
N ASN A 12 -7.30 -32.14 56.85
CA ASN A 12 -7.75 -33.38 56.20
C ASN A 12 -9.24 -33.67 56.49
N ALA A 13 -10.03 -32.60 56.41
CA ALA A 13 -11.47 -32.60 56.62
C ALA A 13 -12.20 -32.75 55.28
N SER A 14 -13.39 -33.34 55.34
CA SER A 14 -14.34 -33.39 54.23
C SER A 14 -15.37 -32.26 54.35
N PRO A 15 -15.89 -31.72 53.24
CA PRO A 15 -17.09 -30.88 53.26
C PRO A 15 -18.31 -31.51 53.96
N ARG A 16 -18.33 -32.84 54.11
CA ARG A 16 -19.37 -33.59 54.83
C ARG A 16 -19.12 -33.73 56.33
N ASP A 17 -17.97 -33.29 56.85
CA ASP A 17 -17.67 -33.34 58.28
C ASP A 17 -18.43 -32.25 59.05
N ASN A 18 -19.04 -32.65 60.17
CA ASN A 18 -19.74 -31.75 61.07
C ASN A 18 -18.78 -30.97 61.98
N ARG A 19 -19.29 -29.95 62.68
CA ARG A 19 -18.49 -29.10 63.58
C ARG A 19 -17.66 -29.86 64.60
N ARG A 20 -18.22 -30.92 65.21
CA ARG A 20 -17.51 -31.73 66.20
C ARG A 20 -16.32 -32.45 65.57
N ARG A 21 -16.53 -33.08 64.40
CA ARG A 21 -15.45 -33.78 63.70
C ARG A 21 -14.33 -32.82 63.26
N ILE A 22 -14.68 -31.62 62.80
CA ILE A 22 -13.69 -30.58 62.46
C ILE A 22 -12.85 -30.17 63.67
N MET A 23 -13.46 -30.06 64.87
CA MET A 23 -12.71 -29.78 66.10
C MET A 23 -11.76 -30.92 66.45
N GLU A 24 -12.22 -32.17 66.37
CA GLU A 24 -11.38 -33.36 66.62
C GLU A 24 -10.20 -33.42 65.64
N LEU A 25 -10.44 -33.21 64.33
CA LEU A 25 -9.40 -33.17 63.30
C LEU A 25 -8.38 -32.05 63.51
N ALA A 26 -8.83 -30.88 63.96
CA ALA A 26 -7.94 -29.76 64.28
C ALA A 26 -7.03 -30.07 65.47
N ASP A 27 -7.57 -30.67 66.53
CA ASP A 27 -6.77 -31.09 67.69
C ASP A 27 -5.78 -32.19 67.28
N GLU A 28 -6.21 -33.19 66.50
CA GLU A 28 -5.35 -34.27 65.96
C GLU A 28 -4.21 -33.71 65.09
N ARG A 29 -4.52 -32.82 64.15
CA ARG A 29 -3.54 -32.23 63.21
C ARG A 29 -2.56 -31.28 63.88
N SER A 30 -3.00 -30.54 64.90
CA SER A 30 -2.14 -29.62 65.67
C SER A 30 -1.01 -30.31 66.43
N LEU A 31 -1.08 -31.65 66.61
CA LEU A 31 -0.01 -32.44 67.21
C LEU A 31 1.15 -32.72 66.22
N LEU A 32 0.89 -32.63 64.92
CA LEU A 32 1.81 -33.00 63.85
C LEU A 32 2.28 -31.79 63.02
N PHE A 33 1.48 -30.73 62.95
CA PHE A 33 1.70 -29.55 62.11
C PHE A 33 1.61 -28.25 62.93
N ASP A 34 1.71 -27.08 62.27
CA ASP A 34 1.61 -25.79 62.95
C ASP A 34 0.23 -25.64 63.63
N SER A 35 0.27 -25.45 64.95
CA SER A 35 -0.93 -25.32 65.77
C SER A 35 -1.74 -24.07 65.41
N SER A 36 -1.08 -22.97 65.03
CA SER A 36 -1.75 -21.72 64.65
C SER A 36 -2.55 -21.90 63.36
N GLU A 37 -1.95 -22.52 62.34
CA GLU A 37 -2.62 -22.79 61.06
C GLU A 37 -3.81 -23.75 61.24
N CYS A 38 -3.66 -24.79 62.08
CA CYS A 38 -4.76 -25.70 62.39
C CYS A 38 -5.92 -25.00 63.13
N MET A 39 -5.63 -24.10 64.06
CA MET A 39 -6.65 -23.32 64.78
C MET A 39 -7.37 -22.33 63.87
N GLU A 40 -6.67 -21.70 62.94
CA GLU A 40 -7.26 -20.82 61.93
C GLU A 40 -8.15 -21.60 60.96
N ALA A 41 -7.67 -22.71 60.40
CA ALA A 41 -8.45 -23.59 59.53
C ALA A 41 -9.74 -24.09 60.22
N ARG A 42 -9.66 -24.41 61.53
CA ARG A 42 -10.84 -24.77 62.33
C ARG A 42 -11.83 -23.60 62.44
N SER A 43 -11.32 -22.39 62.70
CA SER A 43 -12.14 -21.17 62.79
C SER A 43 -12.88 -20.91 61.48
N ASP A 44 -12.19 -21.08 60.36
CA ASP A 44 -12.73 -20.85 59.03
C ASP A 44 -13.79 -21.89 58.66
N LEU A 45 -13.55 -23.18 58.91
CA LEU A 45 -14.51 -24.25 58.59
C LEU A 45 -15.74 -24.29 59.50
N THR A 46 -15.68 -23.69 60.69
CA THR A 46 -16.81 -23.65 61.64
C THR A 46 -17.66 -22.39 61.49
N ASN A 47 -17.13 -21.33 60.87
CA ASN A 47 -17.86 -20.11 60.54
C ASN A 47 -18.57 -20.25 59.16
N PRO A 48 -19.91 -20.15 59.07
CA PRO A 48 -20.63 -20.42 57.82
C PRO A 48 -20.21 -19.58 56.61
N ARG A 49 -19.81 -18.31 56.81
CA ARG A 49 -19.37 -17.42 55.73
C ARG A 49 -17.95 -17.78 55.26
N LYS A 50 -17.02 -17.96 56.19
CA LYS A 50 -15.65 -18.34 55.84
C LYS A 50 -15.57 -19.76 55.26
N ARG A 51 -16.42 -20.66 55.76
CA ARG A 51 -16.57 -22.01 55.23
C ARG A 51 -17.00 -21.98 53.76
N LEU A 52 -17.89 -21.07 53.36
CA LEU A 52 -18.29 -20.93 51.96
C LEU A 52 -17.09 -20.62 51.06
N SER A 53 -16.24 -19.68 51.48
CA SER A 53 -15.00 -19.36 50.76
C SER A 53 -14.09 -20.59 50.63
N ALA A 54 -13.94 -21.37 51.71
CA ALA A 54 -13.17 -22.62 51.68
C ALA A 54 -13.81 -23.70 50.77
N GLU A 55 -15.13 -23.83 50.76
CA GLU A 55 -15.86 -24.79 49.92
C GLU A 55 -15.72 -24.45 48.43
N VAL A 56 -15.97 -23.19 48.05
CA VAL A 56 -15.83 -22.71 46.66
C VAL A 56 -14.38 -22.84 46.17
N ALA A 57 -13.39 -22.65 47.05
CA ALA A 57 -11.96 -22.81 46.74
C ALA A 57 -11.43 -24.26 46.85
N TRP A 58 -12.30 -25.26 47.09
CA TRP A 58 -11.92 -26.67 47.23
C TRP A 58 -12.16 -27.45 45.92
N LEU A 59 -12.63 -28.69 46.04
CA LEU A 59 -13.08 -29.55 44.94
C LEU A 59 -14.59 -29.87 45.11
N PRO A 60 -15.50 -28.88 44.96
CA PRO A 60 -16.95 -29.10 45.08
C PRO A 60 -17.46 -30.24 44.20
N GLY A 61 -18.29 -31.11 44.79
CA GLY A 61 -18.90 -32.24 44.07
C GLY A 61 -17.98 -33.45 43.89
N ILE A 62 -16.75 -33.38 44.42
CA ILE A 62 -15.77 -34.45 44.31
C ILE A 62 -15.69 -35.22 45.63
N GLY A 63 -15.96 -36.53 45.57
CA GLY A 63 -15.87 -37.40 46.74
C GLY A 63 -14.44 -37.51 47.31
N PRO A 64 -14.28 -37.77 48.63
CA PRO A 64 -12.97 -37.72 49.31
C PRO A 64 -11.88 -38.61 48.69
N LYS A 65 -12.24 -39.79 48.18
CA LYS A 65 -11.29 -40.70 47.52
C LYS A 65 -10.67 -40.04 46.28
N ARG A 66 -11.52 -39.47 45.41
CA ARG A 66 -11.08 -38.83 44.18
C ARG A 66 -10.36 -37.51 44.45
N ALA A 67 -10.78 -36.76 45.46
CA ALA A 67 -10.05 -35.59 45.93
C ALA A 67 -8.63 -35.96 46.39
N GLY A 68 -8.46 -37.08 47.10
CA GLY A 68 -7.14 -37.60 47.48
C GLY A 68 -6.27 -38.02 46.28
N GLU A 69 -6.87 -38.63 45.25
CA GLU A 69 -6.19 -38.96 43.99
C GLU A 69 -5.69 -37.69 43.28
N VAL A 70 -6.52 -36.64 43.19
CA VAL A 70 -6.15 -35.34 42.60
C VAL A 70 -5.02 -34.67 43.39
N LEU A 71 -5.10 -34.66 44.73
CA LEU A 71 -4.04 -34.08 45.57
C LEU A 71 -2.73 -34.85 45.44
N SER A 72 -2.79 -36.18 45.32
CA SER A 72 -1.59 -37.01 45.11
C SER A 72 -0.93 -36.73 43.75
N LEU A 73 -1.75 -36.55 42.70
CA LEU A 73 -1.25 -36.13 41.38
C LEU A 73 -0.64 -34.73 41.42
N LEU A 74 -1.27 -33.80 42.13
CA LEU A 74 -0.76 -32.44 42.30
C LEU A 74 0.64 -32.41 42.95
N GLU A 75 0.95 -33.35 43.85
CA GLU A 75 2.27 -33.45 44.49
C GLU A 75 3.29 -34.22 43.65
N SER A 76 2.85 -35.21 42.86
CA SER A 76 3.76 -36.15 42.17
C SER A 76 3.98 -35.86 40.70
N SER A 77 2.96 -35.39 39.96
CA SER A 77 3.00 -35.15 38.52
C SER A 77 1.97 -34.08 38.11
N PRO A 78 2.24 -32.78 38.35
CA PRO A 78 1.31 -31.70 38.04
C PRO A 78 0.85 -31.66 36.58
N THR A 79 1.71 -32.01 35.63
CA THR A 79 1.40 -32.05 34.18
C THR A 79 0.22 -32.96 33.84
N ASP A 80 0.07 -34.07 34.57
CA ASP A 80 -0.98 -35.06 34.30
C ASP A 80 -2.38 -34.56 34.70
N LEU A 81 -2.47 -33.43 35.42
CA LEU A 81 -3.74 -32.84 35.85
C LEU A 81 -4.60 -32.35 34.67
N LEU A 82 -3.99 -32.00 33.53
CA LEU A 82 -4.73 -31.62 32.31
C LEU A 82 -5.66 -32.74 31.82
N ALA A 83 -5.23 -34.00 31.99
CA ALA A 83 -5.98 -35.18 31.56
C ALA A 83 -7.08 -35.62 32.55
N VAL A 84 -7.17 -34.99 33.73
CA VAL A 84 -8.15 -35.37 34.74
C VAL A 84 -9.55 -34.91 34.32
N ASP A 85 -10.44 -35.88 34.10
CA ASP A 85 -11.81 -35.67 33.60
C ASP A 85 -12.86 -35.65 34.72
N LYS A 86 -14.14 -35.40 34.35
CA LYS A 86 -15.33 -35.58 35.22
C LYS A 86 -15.20 -34.86 36.56
N LEU A 87 -14.72 -33.61 36.53
CA LEU A 87 -14.77 -32.68 37.63
C LEU A 87 -15.86 -31.64 37.36
N SER A 88 -16.42 -31.02 38.39
CA SER A 88 -17.20 -29.80 38.21
C SER A 88 -16.29 -28.68 37.68
N SER A 89 -16.83 -27.72 36.94
CA SER A 89 -16.07 -26.64 36.29
C SER A 89 -15.16 -25.91 37.29
N ILE A 90 -15.69 -25.58 38.48
CA ILE A 90 -14.90 -24.90 39.52
C ILE A 90 -13.84 -25.81 40.16
N ALA A 91 -14.12 -27.10 40.36
CA ALA A 91 -13.13 -28.03 40.89
C ALA A 91 -11.98 -28.22 39.89
N ARG A 92 -12.30 -28.27 38.60
CA ARG A 92 -11.32 -28.29 37.50
C ARG A 92 -10.46 -27.04 37.52
N ALA A 93 -11.07 -25.85 37.56
CA ALA A 93 -10.34 -24.58 37.60
C ALA A 93 -9.44 -24.45 38.86
N ASN A 94 -9.92 -24.87 40.03
CA ASN A 94 -9.13 -24.89 41.27
C ASN A 94 -7.93 -25.83 41.19
N MET A 95 -8.14 -27.04 40.67
CA MET A 95 -7.07 -28.03 40.48
C MET A 95 -6.04 -27.53 39.48
N LEU A 96 -6.47 -27.04 38.32
CA LEU A 96 -5.58 -26.56 37.27
C LEU A 96 -4.79 -25.32 37.73
N ALA A 97 -5.41 -24.39 38.44
CA ALA A 97 -4.67 -23.26 39.02
C ALA A 97 -3.61 -23.74 40.03
N ALA A 98 -3.94 -24.69 40.90
CA ALA A 98 -2.97 -25.24 41.84
C ALA A 98 -1.82 -25.99 41.14
N GLY A 99 -2.11 -26.70 40.05
CA GLY A 99 -1.14 -27.40 39.22
C GLY A 99 -0.20 -26.45 38.47
N LEU A 100 -0.74 -25.39 37.85
CA LEU A 100 0.02 -24.36 37.15
C LEU A 100 1.05 -23.71 38.08
N ALA A 101 0.66 -23.39 39.32
CA ALA A 101 1.55 -22.83 40.33
C ALA A 101 2.71 -23.75 40.75
N ARG A 102 2.69 -25.03 40.33
CA ARG A 102 3.65 -26.08 40.71
C ARG A 102 4.30 -26.75 39.51
N LEU A 103 4.14 -26.21 38.31
CA LEU A 103 4.83 -26.73 37.14
C LEU A 103 6.35 -26.65 37.36
N PRO A 104 7.10 -27.75 37.11
CA PRO A 104 8.53 -27.80 37.36
C PRO A 104 9.32 -26.90 36.40
N ASP A 105 8.86 -26.80 35.15
CA ASP A 105 9.41 -25.95 34.11
C ASP A 105 8.26 -25.17 33.46
N HIS A 106 8.46 -23.87 33.25
CA HIS A 106 7.50 -23.01 32.57
C HIS A 106 8.02 -22.79 31.14
N ASN A 107 7.46 -23.52 30.18
CA ASN A 107 7.64 -23.22 28.76
C ASN A 107 6.36 -22.54 28.24
N PRO A 108 6.44 -21.72 27.17
CA PRO A 108 5.32 -20.92 26.71
C PRO A 108 4.12 -21.77 26.27
N ASP A 109 4.35 -22.90 25.59
CA ASP A 109 3.28 -23.75 25.05
C ASP A 109 2.46 -24.39 26.19
N ASP A 110 3.15 -24.94 27.20
CA ASP A 110 2.50 -25.50 28.39
C ASP A 110 1.74 -24.41 29.15
N VAL A 111 2.36 -23.24 29.40
CA VAL A 111 1.67 -22.15 30.11
C VAL A 111 0.41 -21.73 29.36
N THR A 112 0.47 -21.63 28.02
CA THR A 112 -0.70 -21.31 27.19
C THR A 112 -1.80 -22.36 27.30
N GLU A 113 -1.48 -23.66 27.19
CA GLU A 113 -2.46 -24.74 27.32
C GLU A 113 -3.18 -24.67 28.68
N TRP A 114 -2.42 -24.49 29.77
CA TRP A 114 -2.98 -24.37 31.11
C TRP A 114 -3.84 -23.12 31.29
N VAL A 115 -3.43 -21.99 30.71
CA VAL A 115 -4.22 -20.75 30.73
C VAL A 115 -5.55 -20.94 30.03
N LEU A 116 -5.57 -21.58 28.87
CA LEU A 116 -6.79 -21.88 28.12
C LEU A 116 -7.72 -22.80 28.92
N GLU A 117 -7.20 -23.91 29.45
CA GLU A 117 -8.01 -24.87 30.21
C GLU A 117 -8.57 -24.28 31.51
N ILE A 118 -7.82 -23.43 32.22
CA ILE A 118 -8.32 -22.70 33.39
C ILE A 118 -9.42 -21.71 32.97
N SER A 119 -9.22 -21.01 31.86
CA SER A 119 -10.13 -19.97 31.39
C SER A 119 -11.48 -20.54 30.94
N TRP A 120 -11.47 -21.62 30.16
CA TRP A 120 -12.70 -22.33 29.78
C TRP A 120 -13.38 -23.00 30.97
N ALA A 121 -12.62 -23.63 31.86
CA ALA A 121 -13.19 -24.19 33.08
C ALA A 121 -13.81 -23.14 34.00
N PHE A 122 -13.35 -21.88 33.93
CA PHE A 122 -13.97 -20.76 34.65
C PHE A 122 -15.25 -20.24 33.96
N GLU A 123 -15.23 -20.14 32.62
CA GLU A 123 -16.38 -19.70 31.82
C GLU A 123 -17.59 -20.63 32.01
N ASP A 124 -17.33 -21.94 32.15
CA ASP A 124 -18.35 -22.97 32.36
C ASP A 124 -18.88 -23.06 33.80
N ILE A 125 -18.52 -22.13 34.71
CA ILE A 125 -19.02 -22.14 36.09
C ILE A 125 -20.43 -21.56 36.16
N ASP A 126 -21.41 -22.41 36.47
CA ASP A 126 -22.78 -22.02 36.79
C ASP A 126 -22.96 -21.79 38.31
N PRO A 127 -23.31 -20.57 38.77
CA PRO A 127 -23.48 -20.27 40.19
C PRO A 127 -24.60 -21.08 40.85
N GLU A 128 -25.70 -21.34 40.16
CA GLU A 128 -26.82 -22.12 40.69
C GLU A 128 -26.44 -23.59 40.90
N GLU A 129 -25.79 -24.22 39.92
CA GLU A 129 -25.31 -25.61 40.02
C GLU A 129 -24.30 -25.74 41.17
N LEU A 130 -23.37 -24.79 41.28
CA LEU A 130 -22.40 -24.78 42.37
C LEU A 130 -23.08 -24.65 43.74
N SER A 131 -24.10 -23.79 43.85
CA SER A 131 -24.87 -23.63 45.09
C SER A 131 -25.54 -24.94 45.51
N VAL A 132 -26.14 -25.68 44.56
CA VAL A 132 -26.74 -26.99 44.81
C VAL A 132 -25.70 -27.97 45.34
N ILE A 133 -24.55 -28.10 44.66
CA ILE A 133 -23.46 -29.01 45.04
C ILE A 133 -22.98 -28.73 46.47
N ILE A 134 -22.76 -27.46 46.82
CA ILE A 134 -22.31 -27.06 48.15
C ILE A 134 -23.38 -27.38 49.21
N ASN A 135 -24.65 -27.10 48.91
CA ASN A 135 -25.74 -27.33 49.85
C ASN A 135 -25.98 -28.82 50.12
N GLU A 136 -25.80 -29.70 49.12
CA GLU A 136 -25.86 -31.14 49.32
C GLU A 136 -24.85 -31.63 50.37
N GLU A 137 -23.63 -31.07 50.38
CA GLU A 137 -22.60 -31.41 51.37
C GLU A 137 -22.86 -30.76 52.74
N ARG A 138 -23.40 -29.54 52.76
CA ARG A 138 -23.80 -28.83 53.98
C ARG A 138 -24.95 -29.50 54.72
N ILE A 139 -25.93 -30.04 54.00
CA ILE A 139 -27.03 -30.82 54.57
C ILE A 139 -26.49 -32.04 55.33
N VAL A 140 -25.52 -32.75 54.74
CA VAL A 140 -24.90 -33.93 55.37
C VAL A 140 -24.06 -33.54 56.59
N SER A 141 -23.31 -32.44 56.52
CA SER A 141 -22.46 -31.96 57.62
C SER A 141 -23.23 -31.21 58.72
N GLY A 142 -24.50 -30.87 58.50
CA GLY A 142 -25.35 -30.12 59.44
C GLY A 142 -25.02 -28.63 59.51
N PHE A 143 -24.37 -28.06 58.49
CA PHE A 143 -24.17 -26.61 58.36
C PHE A 143 -25.38 -25.97 57.65
N PRO A 144 -25.69 -24.68 57.93
CA PRO A 144 -26.77 -23.99 57.24
C PRO A 144 -26.52 -23.89 55.73
N GLU A 145 -27.54 -24.18 54.95
CA GLU A 145 -27.55 -24.00 53.49
C GLU A 145 -27.30 -22.53 53.12
N VAL A 146 -26.65 -22.33 51.98
CA VAL A 146 -26.45 -21.03 51.35
C VAL A 146 -27.67 -20.74 50.47
N THR A 147 -28.54 -19.86 50.95
CA THR A 147 -29.76 -19.46 50.23
C THR A 147 -29.58 -18.23 49.37
N ASP A 148 -28.54 -17.44 49.64
CA ASP A 148 -28.22 -16.21 48.91
C ASP A 148 -27.22 -16.52 47.80
N LEU A 149 -27.69 -16.55 46.56
CA LEU A 149 -26.86 -16.83 45.38
C LEU A 149 -25.75 -15.79 45.20
N SER A 150 -26.00 -14.53 45.58
CA SER A 150 -25.00 -13.46 45.45
C SER A 150 -23.76 -13.69 46.32
N ALA A 151 -23.90 -14.46 47.41
CA ALA A 151 -22.76 -14.87 48.22
C ALA A 151 -21.87 -15.89 47.49
N VAL A 152 -22.47 -16.79 46.69
CA VAL A 152 -21.73 -17.76 45.86
C VAL A 152 -21.04 -17.04 44.72
N GLU A 153 -21.75 -16.16 44.01
CA GLU A 153 -21.19 -15.32 42.94
C GLU A 153 -20.00 -14.49 43.43
N ALA A 154 -20.10 -13.89 44.63
CA ALA A 154 -19.01 -13.12 45.21
C ALA A 154 -17.76 -13.98 45.43
N GLU A 155 -17.90 -15.21 45.93
CA GLU A 155 -16.77 -16.12 46.11
C GLU A 155 -16.23 -16.63 44.76
N ILE A 156 -17.07 -16.81 43.73
CA ILE A 156 -16.61 -17.09 42.34
C ILE A 156 -15.74 -15.91 41.83
N GLN A 157 -16.11 -14.66 42.11
CA GLN A 157 -15.28 -13.51 41.75
C GLN A 157 -13.95 -13.49 42.52
N GLU A 158 -13.93 -13.90 43.79
CA GLU A 158 -12.66 -14.08 44.53
C GLU A 158 -11.81 -15.19 43.90
N ARG A 159 -12.43 -16.27 43.37
CA ARG A 159 -11.72 -17.31 42.60
C ARG A 159 -11.12 -16.77 41.32
N ARG A 160 -11.89 -16.01 40.53
CA ARG A 160 -11.39 -15.33 39.32
C ARG A 160 -10.14 -14.50 39.58
N ARG A 161 -10.15 -13.67 40.63
CA ARG A 161 -8.98 -12.88 41.04
C ARG A 161 -7.79 -13.75 41.41
N HIS A 162 -8.03 -14.88 42.07
CA HIS A 162 -6.98 -15.82 42.39
C HIS A 162 -6.40 -16.49 41.14
N TYR A 163 -7.23 -16.95 40.19
CA TYR A 163 -6.77 -17.53 38.93
C TYR A 163 -5.94 -16.54 38.13
N ARG A 164 -6.41 -15.30 37.98
CA ARG A 164 -5.65 -14.21 37.34
C ARG A 164 -4.28 -14.03 37.98
N LYS A 165 -4.19 -14.05 39.31
CA LYS A 165 -2.91 -13.93 40.04
C LYS A 165 -1.98 -15.11 39.75
N VAL A 166 -2.50 -16.33 39.73
CA VAL A 166 -1.69 -17.54 39.48
C VAL A 166 -1.17 -17.54 38.04
N ILE A 167 -2.05 -17.30 37.07
CA ILE A 167 -1.71 -17.21 35.65
C ILE A 167 -0.65 -16.13 35.42
N LYS A 168 -0.85 -14.94 36.00
CA LYS A 168 0.15 -13.87 35.94
C LYS A 168 1.50 -14.32 36.49
N SER A 169 1.51 -14.99 37.64
CA SER A 169 2.77 -15.47 38.25
C SER A 169 3.49 -16.48 37.34
N ALA A 170 2.74 -17.33 36.65
CA ALA A 170 3.30 -18.28 35.69
C ALA A 170 3.84 -17.57 34.43
N LEU A 171 3.10 -16.60 33.89
CA LEU A 171 3.54 -15.78 32.74
C LEU A 171 4.80 -14.96 33.08
N ASP A 172 4.85 -14.36 34.28
CA ASP A 172 5.99 -13.56 34.78
C ASP A 172 7.27 -14.39 34.97
N SER A 173 7.18 -15.73 34.94
CA SER A 173 8.34 -16.63 35.00
C SER A 173 8.98 -16.89 33.63
N LEU A 174 8.29 -16.57 32.54
CA LEU A 174 8.79 -16.70 31.17
C LEU A 174 9.73 -15.55 30.81
N SER A 175 10.57 -15.73 29.78
CA SER A 175 11.29 -14.59 29.21
C SER A 175 10.30 -13.60 28.55
N PRO A 176 10.64 -12.31 28.40
CA PRO A 176 9.73 -11.33 27.81
C PRO A 176 9.19 -11.74 26.43
N LYS A 177 10.00 -12.41 25.62
CA LYS A 177 9.59 -12.88 24.29
C LYS A 177 8.59 -14.05 24.38
N GLU A 178 8.86 -15.00 25.27
CA GLU A 178 7.99 -16.16 25.50
C GLU A 178 6.68 -15.75 26.15
N LEU A 179 6.70 -14.75 27.05
CA LEU A 179 5.49 -14.19 27.66
C LEU A 179 4.58 -13.60 26.59
N VAL A 180 5.11 -12.74 25.71
CA VAL A 180 4.33 -12.15 24.61
C VAL A 180 3.74 -13.26 23.74
N GLN A 181 4.57 -14.24 23.32
CA GLN A 181 4.11 -15.38 22.55
C GLN A 181 2.98 -16.14 23.26
N ALA A 182 3.13 -16.46 24.54
CA ALA A 182 2.15 -17.24 25.30
C ALA A 182 0.81 -16.51 25.41
N VAL A 183 0.83 -15.20 25.67
CA VAL A 183 -0.39 -14.37 25.73
C VAL A 183 -1.04 -14.25 24.35
N THR A 184 -0.27 -14.03 23.29
CA THR A 184 -0.76 -13.98 21.91
C THR A 184 -1.46 -15.28 21.51
N VAL A 185 -0.81 -16.42 21.67
CA VAL A 185 -1.40 -17.72 21.30
C VAL A 185 -2.63 -18.03 22.15
N ALA A 186 -2.62 -17.68 23.44
CA ALA A 186 -3.77 -17.88 24.32
C ALA A 186 -4.99 -17.06 23.87
N VAL A 187 -4.81 -15.78 23.50
CA VAL A 187 -5.94 -14.96 23.07
C VAL A 187 -6.43 -15.36 21.67
N GLU A 188 -5.52 -15.61 20.71
CA GLU A 188 -5.87 -16.06 19.36
C GLU A 188 -6.66 -17.38 19.42
N SER A 189 -6.17 -18.36 20.17
CA SER A 189 -6.84 -19.67 20.31
C SER A 189 -8.19 -19.57 21.02
N ALA A 190 -8.34 -18.66 21.98
CA ALA A 190 -9.57 -18.51 22.75
C ALA A 190 -10.65 -17.70 22.02
N THR A 191 -10.29 -16.94 20.99
CA THR A 191 -11.17 -15.98 20.32
C THR A 191 -11.32 -16.23 18.82
N ASP A 192 -10.76 -17.33 18.29
CA ASP A 192 -10.66 -17.59 16.85
C ASP A 192 -10.09 -16.38 16.10
N ASP A 193 -8.86 -15.97 16.46
CA ASP A 193 -8.18 -14.79 15.90
C ASP A 193 -9.00 -13.48 16.02
N GLY A 194 -9.78 -13.39 17.10
CA GLY A 194 -10.64 -12.26 17.43
C GLY A 194 -11.98 -12.22 16.71
N GLU A 195 -12.39 -13.30 16.03
CA GLU A 195 -13.70 -13.42 15.38
C GLU A 195 -14.83 -13.78 16.36
N GLU A 196 -14.51 -14.44 17.48
CA GLU A 196 -15.45 -14.86 18.51
C GLU A 196 -15.11 -14.29 19.90
N HIS A 197 -16.12 -14.16 20.76
CA HIS A 197 -15.91 -13.81 22.17
C HIS A 197 -15.23 -14.96 22.92
N GLY A 198 -14.06 -14.70 23.49
CA GLY A 198 -13.36 -15.65 24.35
C GLY A 198 -13.78 -15.58 25.83
N PRO A 199 -13.27 -16.51 26.67
CA PRO A 199 -13.53 -16.51 28.10
C PRO A 199 -13.14 -15.20 28.78
N ILE A 200 -13.91 -14.79 29.78
CA ILE A 200 -13.68 -13.50 30.44
C ILE A 200 -12.32 -13.42 31.16
N LEU A 201 -11.75 -14.57 31.54
CA LEU A 201 -10.43 -14.64 32.16
C LEU A 201 -9.29 -14.32 31.17
N ILE A 202 -9.46 -14.63 29.88
CA ILE A 202 -8.50 -14.25 28.84
C ILE A 202 -8.46 -12.72 28.70
N SER A 203 -9.62 -12.07 28.66
CA SER A 203 -9.68 -10.60 28.66
C SER A 203 -9.01 -9.99 29.88
N ASP A 204 -9.21 -10.55 31.07
CA ASP A 204 -8.53 -10.09 32.29
C ASP A 204 -7.01 -10.17 32.22
N ILE A 205 -6.49 -11.23 31.60
CA ILE A 205 -5.05 -11.45 31.43
C ILE A 205 -4.50 -10.40 30.46
N VAL A 206 -5.18 -10.19 29.32
CA VAL A 206 -4.77 -9.19 28.33
C VAL A 206 -4.85 -7.77 28.91
N ASP A 207 -5.90 -7.42 29.64
CA ASP A 207 -6.02 -6.12 30.31
C ASP A 207 -4.87 -5.90 31.33
N SER A 208 -4.45 -6.97 32.03
CA SER A 208 -3.28 -6.93 32.92
C SER A 208 -1.97 -6.73 32.16
N TYR A 209 -1.83 -7.43 31.04
CA TYR A 209 -0.67 -7.37 30.16
C TYR A 209 -0.53 -5.98 29.53
N GLU A 210 -1.62 -5.38 29.04
CA GLU A 210 -1.64 -4.05 28.43
C GLU A 210 -1.07 -2.99 29.37
N VAL A 211 -1.48 -3.01 30.65
CA VAL A 211 -0.98 -2.07 31.67
C VAL A 211 0.54 -2.16 31.83
N GLU A 212 1.12 -3.37 31.75
CA GLU A 212 2.56 -3.58 31.87
C GLU A 212 3.31 -3.27 30.56
N ALA A 213 2.69 -3.55 29.42
CA ALA A 213 3.22 -3.28 28.09
C ALA A 213 3.22 -1.79 27.72
N GLN A 214 2.36 -0.97 28.35
CA GLN A 214 2.17 0.45 28.04
C GLN A 214 3.49 1.23 27.93
N GLY A 215 4.42 1.03 28.87
CA GLY A 215 5.70 1.75 28.88
C GLY A 215 6.59 1.43 27.68
N PHE A 216 6.52 0.20 27.15
CA PHE A 216 7.20 -0.19 25.91
C PHE A 216 6.48 0.40 24.68
N LEU A 217 5.15 0.24 24.61
CA LEU A 217 4.34 0.70 23.48
C LEU A 217 4.43 2.21 23.28
N ASP A 218 4.37 3.00 24.36
CA ASP A 218 4.51 4.46 24.30
C ASP A 218 5.89 4.89 23.79
N LYS A 219 6.94 4.19 24.24
CA LYS A 219 8.32 4.47 23.83
C LYS A 219 8.52 4.15 22.35
N GLU A 220 8.05 3.00 21.90
CA GLU A 220 8.13 2.61 20.49
C GLU A 220 7.25 3.48 19.60
N GLU A 221 6.05 3.90 20.04
CA GLU A 221 5.24 4.91 19.33
C GLU A 221 6.04 6.23 19.15
N GLY A 222 6.76 6.66 20.20
CA GLY A 222 7.67 7.80 20.13
C GLY A 222 8.81 7.62 19.10
N ASN A 223 9.39 6.42 19.03
CA ASN A 223 10.42 6.08 18.04
C ASN A 223 9.88 6.09 16.61
N ILE A 224 8.69 5.51 16.39
CA ILE A 224 7.97 5.51 15.12
C ILE A 224 7.73 6.95 14.67
N ARG A 225 7.20 7.80 15.54
CA ARG A 225 6.95 9.22 15.26
C ARG A 225 8.23 9.95 14.84
N ALA A 226 9.33 9.73 15.56
CA ALA A 226 10.62 10.34 15.22
C ALA A 226 11.16 9.86 13.86
N LEU A 227 11.01 8.57 13.53
CA LEU A 227 11.41 8.02 12.24
C LEU A 227 10.54 8.55 11.09
N VAL A 228 9.23 8.66 11.31
CA VAL A 228 8.28 9.23 10.34
C VAL A 228 8.67 10.68 10.01
N GLU A 229 8.91 11.53 11.02
CA GLU A 229 9.32 12.93 10.79
C GLU A 229 10.69 13.04 10.09
N LYS A 230 11.64 12.17 10.46
CA LYS A 230 12.96 12.12 9.82
C LYS A 230 12.86 11.68 8.36
N LEU A 231 12.04 10.66 8.06
CA LEU A 231 11.76 10.22 6.70
C LEU A 231 11.08 11.32 5.90
N ARG A 232 10.05 11.95 6.45
CA ARG A 232 9.35 13.06 5.81
C ARG A 232 10.32 14.19 5.41
N THR A 233 11.16 14.62 6.34
CA THR A 233 12.19 15.65 6.08
C THR A 233 13.19 15.22 5.00
N ALA A 234 13.60 13.94 4.99
CA ALA A 234 14.54 13.43 4.00
C ALA A 234 13.92 13.36 2.60
N VAL A 235 12.64 12.98 2.51
CA VAL A 235 11.88 12.95 1.26
C VAL A 235 11.67 14.37 0.74
N ASP A 236 11.29 15.32 1.60
CA ASP A 236 11.12 16.75 1.25
C ASP A 236 12.42 17.40 0.76
N ALA A 237 13.56 16.92 1.26
CA ALA A 237 14.88 17.35 0.80
C ALA A 237 15.35 16.61 -0.48
N GLU A 238 14.45 15.92 -1.19
CA GLU A 238 14.69 15.16 -2.42
C GLU A 238 15.90 14.21 -2.32
N ARG A 239 16.08 13.57 -1.15
CA ARG A 239 17.19 12.64 -0.95
C ARG A 239 17.05 11.42 -1.89
N PRO A 240 18.17 10.86 -2.39
CA PRO A 240 18.13 9.69 -3.27
C PRO A 240 17.49 8.46 -2.60
N ASP A 241 16.84 7.62 -3.39
CA ASP A 241 16.16 6.40 -2.90
C ASP A 241 17.09 5.42 -2.18
N SER A 242 18.37 5.38 -2.55
CA SER A 242 19.39 4.61 -1.83
C SER A 242 19.58 5.03 -0.38
N THR A 243 19.23 6.29 -0.05
CA THR A 243 19.25 6.82 1.32
C THR A 243 17.91 6.59 2.03
N LEU A 244 16.80 6.70 1.29
CA LEU A 244 15.45 6.54 1.83
C LEU A 244 15.12 5.09 2.16
N ALA A 245 15.53 4.13 1.33
CA ALA A 245 15.16 2.73 1.49
C ALA A 245 15.61 2.12 2.85
N PRO A 246 16.85 2.32 3.34
CA PRO A 246 17.23 1.85 4.67
C PRO A 246 16.40 2.49 5.80
N MET A 247 15.99 3.75 5.64
CA MET A 247 15.18 4.45 6.63
C MET A 247 13.73 3.92 6.65
N VAL A 248 13.16 3.63 5.47
CA VAL A 248 11.85 2.97 5.34
C VAL A 248 11.88 1.59 5.98
N ASN A 249 12.91 0.78 5.69
CA ASN A 249 13.09 -0.54 6.30
C ASN A 249 13.22 -0.45 7.82
N GLN A 250 13.93 0.56 8.32
CA GLN A 250 14.04 0.79 9.77
C GLN A 250 12.66 1.11 10.38
N LEU A 251 11.86 1.99 9.74
CA LEU A 251 10.51 2.30 10.19
C LEU A 251 9.64 1.04 10.22
N ILE A 252 9.64 0.25 9.15
CA ILE A 252 8.90 -1.02 9.05
C ILE A 252 9.28 -1.95 10.20
N GLN A 253 10.57 -2.12 10.49
CA GLN A 253 11.00 -3.00 11.57
C GLN A 253 10.53 -2.52 12.95
N VAL A 254 10.56 -1.22 13.20
CA VAL A 254 10.10 -0.65 14.48
C VAL A 254 8.58 -0.83 14.62
N VAL A 255 7.81 -0.63 13.55
CA VAL A 255 6.35 -0.87 13.58
C VAL A 255 6.03 -2.34 13.84
N LYS A 256 6.74 -3.28 13.19
CA LYS A 256 6.56 -4.72 13.45
C LYS A 256 6.94 -5.13 14.88
N ASN A 257 7.96 -4.50 15.47
CA ASN A 257 8.34 -4.75 16.86
C ASN A 257 7.28 -4.23 17.84
N TRP A 258 6.72 -3.05 17.55
CA TRP A 258 5.60 -2.49 18.30
C TRP A 258 4.40 -3.44 18.24
N ASP A 259 4.08 -3.89 17.03
CA ASP A 259 2.97 -4.80 16.76
C ASP A 259 3.10 -6.14 17.47
N THR A 260 4.29 -6.74 17.49
CA THR A 260 4.54 -8.01 18.20
C THR A 260 4.05 -7.96 19.65
N VAL A 261 4.20 -6.80 20.32
CA VAL A 261 3.75 -6.59 21.71
C VAL A 261 2.29 -6.13 21.77
N ALA A 262 1.79 -5.43 20.75
CA ALA A 262 0.40 -5.00 20.69
C ALA A 262 -0.57 -6.10 20.24
N GLN A 263 -0.11 -7.12 19.51
CA GLN A 263 -0.92 -8.19 18.91
C GLN A 263 -1.97 -8.79 19.85
N PRO A 264 -1.63 -9.26 21.08
CA PRO A 264 -2.64 -9.84 21.95
C PRO A 264 -3.73 -8.84 22.37
N ILE A 265 -3.38 -7.55 22.47
CA ILE A 265 -4.31 -6.47 22.78
C ILE A 265 -5.23 -6.24 21.58
N GLN A 266 -4.69 -6.18 20.36
CA GLN A 266 -5.45 -6.00 19.12
C GLN A 266 -6.49 -7.11 18.96
N VAL A 267 -6.08 -8.38 19.06
CA VAL A 267 -6.96 -9.56 18.97
C VAL A 267 -8.04 -9.51 20.06
N SER A 268 -7.67 -9.22 21.31
CA SER A 268 -8.63 -9.10 22.42
C SER A 268 -9.65 -7.98 22.18
N THR A 269 -9.22 -6.81 21.73
CA THR A 269 -10.12 -5.68 21.46
C THR A 269 -11.08 -5.99 20.30
N LYS A 270 -10.59 -6.62 19.22
CA LYS A 270 -11.40 -7.08 18.09
C LYS A 270 -12.47 -8.07 18.55
N SER A 271 -12.08 -9.08 19.33
CA SER A 271 -13.02 -10.08 19.87
C SER A 271 -14.15 -9.46 20.70
N ARG A 272 -13.93 -8.25 21.26
CA ARG A 272 -14.88 -7.51 22.09
C ARG A 272 -15.65 -6.44 21.31
N GLY A 273 -15.37 -6.26 20.02
CA GLY A 273 -15.93 -5.19 19.19
C GLY A 273 -15.51 -3.79 19.65
N LEU A 274 -14.30 -3.66 20.20
CA LEU A 274 -13.72 -2.41 20.70
C LEU A 274 -12.56 -1.95 19.81
N ASP A 275 -12.31 -0.64 19.79
CA ASP A 275 -11.17 -0.06 19.10
C ASP A 275 -9.92 -0.03 19.99
N HIS A 276 -8.75 -0.24 19.38
CA HIS A 276 -7.46 -0.01 20.00
C HIS A 276 -6.86 1.33 19.55
N ASP A 277 -6.98 2.37 20.38
CA ASP A 277 -6.56 3.74 20.05
C ASP A 277 -5.08 3.84 19.67
N ALA A 278 -4.20 3.05 20.29
CA ALA A 278 -2.77 3.10 20.03
C ALA A 278 -2.45 2.56 18.62
N SER A 279 -3.10 1.48 18.19
CA SER A 279 -2.98 0.97 16.81
C SER A 279 -3.42 2.02 15.80
N HIS A 280 -4.56 2.69 16.03
CA HIS A 280 -5.06 3.76 15.15
C HIS A 280 -4.06 4.92 15.01
N ARG A 281 -3.41 5.34 16.11
CA ARG A 281 -2.38 6.40 16.06
C ARG A 281 -1.16 5.98 15.26
N VAL A 282 -0.62 4.79 15.53
CA VAL A 282 0.57 4.28 14.83
C VAL A 282 0.29 4.10 13.34
N ALA A 283 -0.81 3.44 12.99
CA ALA A 283 -1.24 3.26 11.61
C ALA A 283 -1.45 4.61 10.91
N GLY A 284 -2.10 5.57 11.58
CA GLY A 284 -2.31 6.92 11.06
C GLY A 284 -1.02 7.67 10.72
N LEU A 285 0.00 7.57 11.58
CA LEU A 285 1.32 8.18 11.34
C LEU A 285 1.99 7.62 10.07
N VAL A 286 2.04 6.30 9.94
CA VAL A 286 2.70 5.64 8.83
C VAL A 286 1.91 5.82 7.53
N ARG A 287 0.58 5.69 7.58
CA ARG A 287 -0.31 5.96 6.44
C ARG A 287 -0.15 7.39 5.95
N GLY A 288 -0.10 8.35 6.87
CA GLY A 288 0.15 9.76 6.54
C GLY A 288 1.47 9.96 5.79
N LEU A 289 2.54 9.28 6.20
CA LEU A 289 3.82 9.29 5.49
C LEU A 289 3.71 8.65 4.10
N ALA A 290 3.08 7.48 3.98
CA ALA A 290 2.92 6.77 2.72
C ALA A 290 2.18 7.62 1.67
N ILE A 291 1.11 8.29 2.10
CA ILE A 291 0.33 9.23 1.27
C ILE A 291 1.21 10.42 0.84
N HIS A 292 1.94 11.03 1.79
CA HIS A 292 2.81 12.17 1.50
C HIS A 292 3.94 11.82 0.51
N MET A 293 4.57 10.66 0.68
CA MET A 293 5.62 10.16 -0.21
C MET A 293 5.12 9.98 -1.65
N PHE A 294 3.89 9.51 -1.82
CA PHE A 294 3.30 9.33 -3.14
C PHE A 294 2.80 10.66 -3.74
N ASN A 295 1.99 11.41 -3.00
CA ASN A 295 1.31 12.60 -3.53
C ASN A 295 2.28 13.75 -3.83
N GLU A 296 3.22 14.03 -2.92
CA GLU A 296 4.13 15.17 -3.05
C GLU A 296 5.40 14.82 -3.85
N HIS A 297 5.83 13.54 -3.80
CA HIS A 297 7.15 13.14 -4.31
C HIS A 297 7.11 11.98 -5.32
N GLY A 298 5.93 11.47 -5.66
CA GLY A 298 5.75 10.40 -6.66
C GLY A 298 6.37 9.05 -6.28
N LYS A 299 6.77 8.85 -5.02
CA LYS A 299 7.48 7.66 -4.51
C LYS A 299 6.53 6.48 -4.29
N LEU A 300 5.99 5.96 -5.39
CA LEU A 300 5.01 4.86 -5.40
C LEU A 300 5.51 3.60 -4.68
N ASP A 301 6.73 3.16 -4.96
CA ASP A 301 7.27 1.91 -4.39
C ASP A 301 7.36 1.94 -2.86
N PHE A 302 7.75 3.09 -2.28
CA PHE A 302 7.80 3.24 -0.82
C PHE A 302 6.41 3.35 -0.21
N SER A 303 5.47 4.01 -0.90
CA SER A 303 4.07 4.08 -0.47
C SER A 303 3.46 2.68 -0.41
N GLN A 304 3.64 1.87 -1.45
CA GLN A 304 3.18 0.48 -1.49
C GLN A 304 3.83 -0.37 -0.39
N GLN A 305 5.16 -0.25 -0.18
CA GLN A 305 5.84 -0.98 0.89
C GLN A 305 5.26 -0.67 2.28
N LEU A 306 5.00 0.60 2.57
CA LEU A 306 4.40 1.02 3.84
C LEU A 306 2.95 0.57 3.95
N THR A 307 2.14 0.71 2.90
CA THR A 307 0.73 0.28 2.89
C THR A 307 0.61 -1.23 3.08
N ASN A 308 1.41 -2.04 2.38
CA ASN A 308 1.40 -3.50 2.54
C ASN A 308 1.79 -3.90 3.97
N MET A 309 2.81 -3.25 4.55
CA MET A 309 3.18 -3.48 5.94
C MET A 309 2.03 -3.17 6.91
N LEU A 310 1.27 -2.10 6.66
CA LEU A 310 0.10 -1.77 7.48
C LEU A 310 -1.02 -2.80 7.36
N GLN A 311 -1.24 -3.39 6.18
CA GLN A 311 -2.20 -4.47 6.00
C GLN A 311 -1.80 -5.72 6.78
N ASP A 312 -0.51 -6.03 6.83
CA ASP A 312 0.00 -7.19 7.58
C ASP A 312 -0.11 -7.00 9.10
N VAL A 313 0.20 -5.79 9.59
CA VAL A 313 0.37 -5.47 11.02
C VAL A 313 -0.95 -5.11 11.72
N PHE A 314 -1.94 -4.60 11.00
CA PHE A 314 -3.17 -4.08 11.59
C PHE A 314 -4.41 -4.80 11.05
N VAL A 315 -4.29 -6.08 10.69
CA VAL A 315 -5.41 -6.86 10.14
C VAL A 315 -6.56 -7.01 11.13
N GLU A 316 -6.26 -7.02 12.43
CA GLU A 316 -7.24 -7.10 13.51
C GLU A 316 -7.94 -5.78 13.82
N VAL A 317 -7.45 -4.67 13.25
CA VAL A 317 -7.98 -3.32 13.51
C VAL A 317 -8.87 -2.90 12.35
N GLY A 318 -10.18 -3.18 12.48
CA GLY A 318 -11.17 -3.07 11.41
C GLY A 318 -11.06 -1.81 10.54
N GLU A 319 -11.14 -0.61 11.12
CA GLU A 319 -11.05 0.64 10.35
C GLU A 319 -9.72 0.78 9.60
N VAL A 320 -8.61 0.37 10.23
CA VAL A 320 -7.28 0.45 9.62
C VAL A 320 -7.14 -0.58 8.48
N ALA A 321 -7.61 -1.81 8.68
CA ALA A 321 -7.58 -2.86 7.68
C ALA A 321 -8.39 -2.47 6.42
N GLU A 322 -9.59 -1.91 6.60
CA GLU A 322 -10.41 -1.42 5.50
C GLU A 322 -9.71 -0.29 4.73
N ARG A 323 -9.24 0.74 5.44
CA ARG A 323 -8.60 1.91 4.81
C ARG A 323 -7.30 1.55 4.09
N THR A 324 -6.52 0.63 4.63
CA THR A 324 -5.27 0.19 4.00
C THR A 324 -5.53 -0.71 2.79
N ALA A 325 -6.62 -1.48 2.78
CA ALA A 325 -7.07 -2.21 1.59
C ALA A 325 -7.51 -1.26 0.46
N GLU A 326 -8.26 -0.21 0.78
CA GLU A 326 -8.60 0.84 -0.19
C GLU A 326 -7.34 1.53 -0.75
N ASP A 327 -6.39 1.89 0.11
CA ASP A 327 -5.13 2.51 -0.30
C ASP A 327 -4.32 1.58 -1.21
N ALA A 328 -4.23 0.28 -0.87
CA ALA A 328 -3.51 -0.71 -1.67
C ALA A 328 -4.12 -0.86 -3.06
N ASN A 329 -5.45 -0.93 -3.16
CA ASN A 329 -6.17 -0.97 -4.44
C ASN A 329 -5.90 0.27 -5.28
N ALA A 330 -6.00 1.47 -4.68
CA ALA A 330 -5.74 2.73 -5.38
C ALA A 330 -4.30 2.82 -5.90
N LEU A 331 -3.31 2.42 -5.09
CA LEU A 331 -1.90 2.38 -5.51
C LEU A 331 -1.65 1.33 -6.60
N GLY A 332 -2.38 0.21 -6.58
CA GLY A 332 -2.36 -0.83 -7.61
C GLY A 332 -2.86 -0.31 -8.96
N GLU A 333 -4.03 0.31 -9.00
CA GLU A 333 -4.60 0.92 -10.22
C GLU A 333 -3.66 1.97 -10.82
N ILE A 334 -3.04 2.80 -9.97
CA ILE A 334 -2.06 3.81 -10.41
C ILE A 334 -0.82 3.15 -11.03
N ALA A 335 -0.33 2.06 -10.43
CA ALA A 335 0.81 1.33 -10.96
C ALA A 335 0.50 0.73 -12.34
N GLU A 336 -0.66 0.11 -12.50
CA GLU A 336 -1.13 -0.44 -13.77
C GLU A 336 -1.28 0.63 -14.84
N GLN A 337 -1.89 1.77 -14.50
CA GLN A 337 -2.05 2.89 -15.42
C GLN A 337 -0.70 3.44 -15.90
N ARG A 338 0.30 3.53 -15.02
CA ARG A 338 1.67 3.95 -15.40
C ARG A 338 2.28 2.98 -16.41
N VAL A 339 2.12 1.68 -16.21
CA VAL A 339 2.63 0.66 -17.14
C VAL A 339 1.95 0.80 -18.50
N LEU A 340 0.62 0.93 -18.54
CA LEU A 340 -0.14 1.10 -19.78
C LEU A 340 0.28 2.37 -20.54
N LEU A 341 0.49 3.49 -19.85
CA LEU A 341 0.95 4.73 -20.48
C LEU A 341 2.36 4.60 -21.06
N MET A 342 3.26 3.91 -20.36
CA MET A 342 4.62 3.64 -20.87
C MET A 342 4.58 2.72 -22.10
N GLU A 343 3.71 1.70 -22.09
CA GLU A 343 3.54 0.79 -23.21
C GLU A 343 2.91 1.48 -24.43
N ASP A 344 1.88 2.31 -24.24
CA ASP A 344 1.29 3.12 -25.30
C ASP A 344 2.30 4.11 -25.90
N ALA A 345 3.09 4.79 -25.05
CA ALA A 345 4.15 5.68 -25.50
C ALA A 345 5.21 4.94 -26.32
N LYS A 346 5.60 3.73 -25.88
CA LYS A 346 6.54 2.87 -26.61
C LYS A 346 5.96 2.41 -27.95
N ASN A 347 4.70 1.98 -27.97
CA ASN A 347 4.00 1.54 -29.19
C ASN A 347 3.91 2.68 -30.20
N LYS A 348 3.50 3.88 -29.78
CA LYS A 348 3.48 5.08 -30.64
C LYS A 348 4.86 5.43 -31.18
N ALA A 349 5.90 5.33 -30.36
CA ALA A 349 7.27 5.57 -30.79
C ALA A 349 7.75 4.53 -31.83
N GLU A 350 7.38 3.26 -31.66
CA GLU A 350 7.66 2.19 -32.63
C GLU A 350 6.89 2.35 -33.94
N GLU A 351 5.61 2.70 -33.87
CA GLU A 351 4.78 3.01 -35.05
C GLU A 351 5.37 4.17 -35.85
N TRP A 352 5.68 5.28 -35.19
CA TRP A 352 6.32 6.43 -35.83
C TRP A 352 7.66 6.05 -36.47
N ARG A 353 8.51 5.28 -35.77
CA ARG A 353 9.76 4.74 -36.31
C ARG A 353 9.52 3.94 -37.60
N ARG A 354 8.54 3.04 -37.63
CA ARG A 354 8.19 2.26 -38.83
C ARG A 354 7.70 3.15 -39.96
N GLU A 355 6.90 4.17 -39.66
CA GLU A 355 6.35 5.08 -40.66
C GLU A 355 7.41 5.93 -41.36
N ILE A 356 8.40 6.45 -40.60
CA ILE A 356 9.41 7.35 -41.15
C ILE A 356 10.66 6.65 -41.66
N THR A 357 10.85 5.36 -41.33
CA THR A 357 12.04 4.63 -41.77
C THR A 357 11.93 4.22 -43.24
N TYR A 358 12.90 4.63 -44.04
CA TYR A 358 13.01 4.25 -45.43
C TYR A 358 14.48 4.22 -45.87
N GLU A 359 14.85 3.24 -46.69
CA GLU A 359 16.21 3.08 -47.21
C GLU A 359 16.18 2.69 -48.70
N ALA A 360 17.08 3.26 -49.50
CA ALA A 360 17.28 2.87 -50.89
C ALA A 360 18.72 3.10 -51.40
N ASP A 361 19.15 2.25 -52.33
CA ASP A 361 20.36 2.46 -53.12
C ASP A 361 20.11 3.45 -54.27
N VAL A 362 20.92 4.50 -54.34
CA VAL A 362 20.86 5.53 -55.38
C VAL A 362 22.17 5.54 -56.16
N GLY A 363 22.10 5.21 -57.46
CA GLY A 363 23.26 5.14 -58.36
C GLY A 363 23.19 3.96 -59.32
N ALA A 364 23.98 4.01 -60.40
CA ALA A 364 23.98 2.97 -61.45
C ALA A 364 25.18 2.00 -61.35
N ILE A 365 26.38 2.52 -61.05
CA ILE A 365 27.63 1.75 -60.98
C ILE A 365 28.21 1.81 -59.56
N PHE A 366 28.29 3.02 -58.99
CA PHE A 366 28.51 3.25 -57.58
C PHE A 366 27.18 3.65 -56.94
N LYS A 367 26.78 2.94 -55.89
CA LYS A 367 25.51 3.17 -55.19
C LYS A 367 25.79 3.86 -53.86
N ASP A 368 25.17 5.00 -53.65
CA ASP A 368 25.10 5.67 -52.35
C ASP A 368 23.80 5.24 -51.66
N LYS A 369 23.88 4.98 -50.36
CA LYS A 369 22.71 4.65 -49.55
C LYS A 369 22.01 5.94 -49.12
N LEU A 370 20.73 6.06 -49.45
CA LEU A 370 19.82 7.09 -48.96
C LEU A 370 18.93 6.50 -47.89
N ARG A 371 19.00 7.04 -46.66
CA ARG A 371 18.22 6.55 -45.53
C ARG A 371 17.58 7.70 -44.77
N ILE A 372 16.38 7.50 -44.28
CA ILE A 372 15.69 8.35 -43.30
C ILE A 372 15.12 7.45 -42.21
N SER A 373 15.23 7.87 -40.96
CA SER A 373 14.82 7.13 -39.75
C SER A 373 14.77 8.09 -38.55
N PRO A 374 14.31 7.68 -37.35
CA PRO A 374 14.39 8.51 -36.14
C PRO A 374 15.81 9.03 -35.85
N GLU A 375 16.83 8.26 -36.25
CA GLU A 375 18.22 8.63 -36.09
C GLU A 375 18.63 9.82 -36.99
N GLY A 376 17.84 10.15 -38.02
CA GLY A 376 18.17 11.20 -38.98
C GLY A 376 18.15 10.73 -40.43
N ILE A 377 18.60 11.63 -41.31
CA ILE A 377 18.77 11.35 -42.73
C ILE A 377 20.24 11.05 -42.99
N GLU A 378 20.55 9.97 -43.69
CA GLU A 378 21.89 9.59 -44.13
C GLU A 378 21.99 9.65 -45.66
N TRP A 379 23.02 10.34 -46.16
CA TRP A 379 23.29 10.46 -47.59
C TRP A 379 24.78 10.72 -47.84
N LYS A 380 25.39 9.94 -48.75
CA LYS A 380 26.82 10.06 -49.14
C LYS A 380 27.79 10.10 -47.94
N GLY A 381 27.58 9.22 -46.96
CA GLY A 381 28.42 9.12 -45.76
C GLY A 381 28.28 10.27 -44.76
N ARG A 382 27.28 11.13 -44.92
CA ARG A 382 26.93 12.20 -43.97
C ARG A 382 25.57 11.91 -43.34
N ARG A 383 25.36 12.44 -42.13
CA ARG A 383 24.12 12.32 -41.36
C ARG A 383 23.61 13.69 -40.95
N TRP A 384 22.30 13.87 -41.00
CA TRP A 384 21.57 15.06 -40.54
C TRP A 384 20.54 14.64 -39.51
N ASP A 385 20.64 15.15 -38.29
CA ASP A 385 19.62 14.97 -37.27
C ASP A 385 18.32 15.64 -37.72
N LEU A 386 17.17 15.00 -37.50
CA LEU A 386 15.87 15.48 -37.99
C LEU A 386 15.58 16.91 -37.52
N ASP A 387 15.90 17.23 -36.27
CA ASP A 387 15.67 18.54 -35.65
C ASP A 387 16.59 19.64 -36.23
N SER A 388 17.74 19.26 -36.79
CA SER A 388 18.69 20.20 -37.39
C SER A 388 18.26 20.71 -38.78
N ILE A 389 17.27 20.05 -39.40
CA ILE A 389 16.82 20.35 -40.76
C ILE A 389 15.78 21.48 -40.72
N THR A 390 16.16 22.68 -41.09
CA THR A 390 15.25 23.84 -41.10
C THR A 390 14.71 24.17 -42.49
N ARG A 391 15.21 23.50 -43.53
CA ARG A 391 14.95 23.81 -44.94
C ARG A 391 14.76 22.55 -45.75
N THR A 392 13.71 22.53 -46.56
CA THR A 392 13.39 21.43 -47.47
C THR A 392 12.87 21.95 -48.81
N ARG A 393 13.22 21.28 -49.91
CA ARG A 393 12.73 21.55 -51.27
C ARG A 393 12.58 20.24 -52.02
N TRP A 394 11.56 20.10 -52.85
CA TRP A 394 11.47 18.93 -53.74
C TRP A 394 10.56 19.19 -54.94
N GLY A 395 10.84 18.53 -56.06
CA GLY A 395 10.02 18.63 -57.26
C GLY A 395 10.56 17.79 -58.41
N GLY A 396 9.80 17.67 -59.50
CA GLY A 396 10.19 16.89 -60.68
C GLY A 396 10.26 17.74 -61.95
N THR A 397 11.37 17.64 -62.67
CA THR A 397 11.62 18.32 -63.94
C THR A 397 11.50 17.33 -65.09
N ARG A 398 10.51 17.53 -65.97
CA ARG A 398 10.31 16.68 -67.17
C ARG A 398 11.22 17.15 -68.28
N HIS A 399 11.96 16.22 -68.89
CA HIS A 399 12.85 16.52 -70.01
C HIS A 399 12.29 15.97 -71.32
N ALA A 400 12.43 16.73 -72.40
CA ALA A 400 12.10 16.29 -73.75
C ALA A 400 13.16 16.75 -74.75
N VAL A 401 13.48 15.91 -75.73
CA VAL A 401 14.38 16.23 -76.85
C VAL A 401 13.57 16.10 -78.13
N ASN A 402 13.49 17.16 -78.93
CA ASN A 402 12.65 17.22 -80.14
C ASN A 402 11.18 16.81 -79.90
N GLY A 403 10.61 17.16 -78.74
CA GLY A 403 9.24 16.82 -78.37
C GLY A 403 9.04 15.40 -77.82
N ILE A 404 10.08 14.56 -77.77
CA ILE A 404 10.01 13.20 -77.22
C ILE A 404 10.40 13.23 -75.73
N PRO A 405 9.54 12.78 -74.81
CA PRO A 405 9.87 12.69 -73.39
C PRO A 405 11.08 11.78 -73.13
N THR A 406 12.10 12.29 -72.45
CA THR A 406 13.35 11.57 -72.10
C THR A 406 13.40 11.14 -70.63
N GLY A 407 12.31 11.41 -69.88
CA GLY A 407 12.17 11.07 -68.47
C GLY A 407 12.04 12.30 -67.57
N THR A 408 11.91 12.05 -66.28
CA THR A 408 11.79 13.08 -65.24
C THR A 408 12.98 12.97 -64.30
N ILE A 409 13.62 14.09 -63.98
CA ILE A 409 14.61 14.19 -62.91
C ILE A 409 13.89 14.76 -61.68
N TYR A 410 13.94 14.03 -60.57
CA TYR A 410 13.37 14.47 -59.30
C TYR A 410 14.47 15.03 -58.40
N SER A 411 14.28 16.26 -57.91
CA SER A 411 15.20 16.92 -56.99
C SER A 411 14.63 16.88 -55.58
N ILE A 412 15.50 16.62 -54.59
CA ILE A 412 15.21 16.74 -53.15
C ILE A 412 16.39 17.48 -52.51
N ILE A 413 16.09 18.55 -51.79
CA ILE A 413 17.06 19.32 -51.01
C ILE A 413 16.57 19.34 -49.56
N PHE A 414 17.47 19.06 -48.61
CA PHE A 414 17.18 19.19 -47.19
C PHE A 414 18.44 19.62 -46.42
N GLY A 415 18.25 20.32 -45.31
CA GLY A 415 19.30 20.68 -44.37
C GLY A 415 19.02 21.99 -43.66
N ASN A 416 20.07 22.76 -43.39
CA ASN A 416 19.99 24.12 -42.85
C ASN A 416 20.82 25.10 -43.70
N GLU A 417 21.04 26.32 -43.21
CA GLU A 417 21.72 27.37 -43.98
C GLU A 417 23.17 27.03 -44.33
N SER A 418 23.87 26.31 -43.45
CA SER A 418 25.31 26.03 -43.55
C SER A 418 25.61 24.61 -44.02
N ASN A 419 24.68 23.68 -43.84
CA ASN A 419 24.83 22.27 -44.16
C ASN A 419 23.56 21.71 -44.79
N TYR A 420 23.58 21.52 -46.12
CA TYR A 420 22.46 20.92 -46.86
C TYR A 420 22.95 19.84 -47.84
N ALA A 421 22.03 18.94 -48.17
CA ALA A 421 22.18 17.94 -49.21
C ALA A 421 21.27 18.28 -50.40
N SER A 422 21.73 17.93 -51.60
CA SER A 422 20.93 17.93 -52.82
C SER A 422 21.01 16.55 -53.46
N ILE A 423 19.86 16.00 -53.83
CA ILE A 423 19.70 14.66 -54.38
C ILE A 423 18.91 14.75 -55.67
N GLU A 424 19.47 14.18 -56.74
CA GLU A 424 18.76 13.97 -58.00
C GLU A 424 18.45 12.49 -58.20
N LEU A 425 17.18 12.17 -58.44
CA LEU A 425 16.66 10.83 -58.59
C LEU A 425 16.00 10.69 -59.97
N LYS A 426 16.24 9.56 -60.64
CA LYS A 426 15.51 9.16 -61.86
C LYS A 426 14.35 8.20 -61.57
N LYS A 427 14.41 7.49 -60.43
CA LYS A 427 13.39 6.52 -60.01
C LYS A 427 12.31 7.22 -59.19
N GLN A 428 11.13 7.40 -59.76
CA GLN A 428 9.98 8.01 -59.08
C GLN A 428 9.62 7.31 -57.77
N ALA A 429 9.72 5.97 -57.71
CA ALA A 429 9.40 5.22 -56.50
C ALA A 429 10.31 5.60 -55.31
N ILE A 430 11.62 5.81 -55.54
CA ILE A 430 12.54 6.24 -54.48
C ILE A 430 12.20 7.65 -54.04
N TYR A 431 11.95 8.53 -55.00
CA TYR A 431 11.55 9.92 -54.74
C TYR A 431 10.29 9.99 -53.88
N THR A 432 9.20 9.35 -54.31
CA THR A 432 7.89 9.42 -53.63
C THR A 432 7.95 8.84 -52.22
N ASN A 433 8.61 7.70 -52.03
CA ASN A 433 8.77 7.14 -50.68
C ASN A 433 9.60 8.08 -49.80
N PHE A 434 10.73 8.59 -50.29
CA PHE A 434 11.58 9.44 -49.47
C PHE A 434 10.90 10.76 -49.08
N ILE A 435 10.23 11.47 -50.00
CA ILE A 435 9.59 12.75 -49.66
C ILE A 435 8.39 12.58 -48.72
N ASP A 436 7.68 11.45 -48.79
CA ASP A 436 6.60 11.15 -47.86
C ASP A 436 7.13 11.01 -46.42
N ARG A 437 8.27 10.32 -46.24
CA ARG A 437 8.92 10.19 -44.94
C ARG A 437 9.57 11.51 -44.50
N LEU A 438 10.14 12.26 -45.43
CA LEU A 438 10.68 13.60 -45.16
C LEU A 438 9.58 14.56 -44.69
N TRP A 439 8.39 14.50 -45.30
CA TRP A 439 7.23 15.28 -44.87
C TRP A 439 6.81 14.90 -43.45
N LYS A 440 6.65 13.60 -43.17
CA LYS A 440 6.27 13.10 -41.83
C LYS A 440 7.29 13.45 -40.74
N ALA A 441 8.58 13.33 -41.05
CA ALA A 441 9.66 13.51 -40.08
C ALA A 441 10.09 14.99 -39.88
N VAL A 442 9.99 15.81 -40.94
CA VAL A 442 10.50 17.19 -40.93
C VAL A 442 9.42 18.20 -41.32
N GLY A 443 8.66 17.92 -42.39
CA GLY A 443 7.64 18.85 -42.90
C GLY A 443 6.55 19.20 -41.86
N VAL A 444 6.05 18.19 -41.13
CA VAL A 444 5.06 18.39 -40.05
C VAL A 444 5.66 19.22 -38.90
N ARG A 445 6.91 18.95 -38.49
CA ARG A 445 7.61 19.74 -37.46
C ARG A 445 7.74 21.21 -37.88
N LEU A 446 8.24 21.47 -39.09
CA LEU A 446 8.40 22.84 -39.61
C LEU A 446 7.07 23.57 -39.73
N LEU A 447 5.98 22.86 -40.09
CA LEU A 447 4.64 23.43 -40.09
C LEU A 447 4.24 23.89 -38.69
N THR A 448 4.40 23.04 -37.68
CA THR A 448 4.09 23.36 -36.28
C THR A 448 4.90 24.56 -35.79
N GLU A 449 6.22 24.57 -36.02
CA GLU A 449 7.11 25.69 -35.65
C GLU A 449 6.69 27.01 -36.33
N TYR A 450 6.24 26.95 -37.58
CA TYR A 450 5.70 28.12 -38.27
C TYR A 450 4.44 28.62 -37.58
N LEU A 451 3.48 27.75 -37.26
CA LEU A 451 2.24 28.13 -36.61
C LEU A 451 2.46 28.70 -35.19
N GLU A 452 3.34 28.07 -34.40
CA GLU A 452 3.70 28.55 -33.06
C GLU A 452 4.36 29.93 -33.14
N GLY A 453 5.34 30.10 -34.03
CA GLY A 453 5.97 31.40 -34.24
C GLY A 453 4.96 32.46 -34.69
N LEU A 454 4.01 32.13 -35.57
CA LEU A 454 2.95 33.07 -35.99
C LEU A 454 2.05 33.47 -34.82
N ARG A 455 1.68 32.52 -33.94
CA ARG A 455 0.90 32.79 -32.73
C ARG A 455 1.64 33.76 -31.81
N ASP A 456 2.95 33.63 -31.72
CA ASP A 456 3.84 34.50 -30.94
C ASP A 456 4.19 35.83 -31.66
N GLY A 457 3.57 36.10 -32.82
CA GLY A 457 3.71 37.35 -33.58
C GLY A 457 4.90 37.40 -34.54
N LYS A 458 5.62 36.28 -34.73
CA LYS A 458 6.70 36.17 -35.73
C LYS A 458 6.12 36.33 -37.14
N LYS A 459 6.95 36.84 -38.05
CA LYS A 459 6.66 36.90 -39.48
C LYS A 459 7.65 36.05 -40.26
N TYR A 460 7.17 35.35 -41.28
CA TYR A 460 7.99 34.49 -42.13
C TYR A 460 8.12 35.06 -43.53
N ARG A 461 9.30 35.00 -44.13
CA ARG A 461 9.56 35.54 -45.47
C ARG A 461 9.69 34.39 -46.48
N PHE A 462 8.96 34.50 -47.58
CA PHE A 462 9.06 33.62 -48.75
C PHE A 462 9.22 34.48 -50.00
N GLY A 463 10.35 34.33 -50.70
CA GLY A 463 10.73 35.23 -51.78
C GLY A 463 10.65 36.70 -51.35
N SER A 464 9.86 37.50 -52.09
CA SER A 464 9.60 38.91 -51.76
C SER A 464 8.37 39.14 -50.87
N THR A 465 7.67 38.07 -50.47
CA THR A 465 6.47 38.15 -49.63
C THR A 465 6.78 37.95 -48.15
N VAL A 466 5.92 38.50 -47.29
CA VAL A 466 6.00 38.31 -45.84
C VAL A 466 4.67 37.79 -45.32
N MET A 467 4.68 36.61 -44.72
CA MET A 467 3.54 36.00 -44.05
C MET A 467 3.46 36.44 -42.59
N SER A 468 2.27 36.80 -42.15
CA SER A 468 1.90 36.98 -40.75
C SER A 468 0.70 36.09 -40.43
N ASP A 469 0.29 36.08 -39.16
CA ASP A 469 -0.83 35.23 -38.74
C ASP A 469 -2.15 35.60 -39.43
N HIS A 470 -2.31 36.86 -39.85
CA HIS A 470 -3.56 37.40 -40.40
C HIS A 470 -3.60 37.49 -41.94
N GLY A 471 -2.48 37.22 -42.62
CA GLY A 471 -2.40 37.36 -44.06
C GLY A 471 -0.98 37.42 -44.61
N MET A 472 -0.84 37.89 -45.85
CA MET A 472 0.45 38.03 -46.53
C MET A 472 0.63 39.42 -47.13
N GLU A 473 1.84 39.95 -47.00
CA GLU A 473 2.30 41.14 -47.72
C GLU A 473 2.76 40.71 -49.13
N LEU A 474 2.03 41.16 -50.17
CA LEU A 474 2.35 40.93 -51.57
C LEU A 474 3.01 42.17 -52.19
N GLU A 475 3.91 41.95 -53.14
CA GLU A 475 4.63 43.03 -53.81
C GLU A 475 4.03 43.33 -55.19
N ARG A 476 3.66 44.58 -55.42
CA ARG A 476 3.25 45.09 -56.73
C ARG A 476 4.49 45.55 -57.50
N LYS A 477 4.81 44.86 -58.59
CA LYS A 477 5.87 45.28 -59.51
C LYS A 477 5.39 46.47 -60.35
N LYS A 478 6.02 47.64 -60.19
CA LYS A 478 5.77 48.84 -61.00
C LYS A 478 6.78 48.91 -62.15
N LEU A 479 6.34 49.33 -63.33
CA LEU A 479 7.22 49.52 -64.51
C LEU A 479 8.22 50.68 -64.31
N PHE A 480 7.88 51.64 -63.45
CA PHE A 480 8.75 52.75 -63.02
C PHE A 480 8.45 53.07 -61.54
N GLY A 481 9.51 53.21 -60.71
CA GLY A 481 9.41 53.50 -59.26
C GLY A 481 9.68 52.31 -58.34
N SER A 482 9.70 52.54 -57.03
CA SER A 482 9.86 51.47 -56.02
C SER A 482 8.62 50.57 -55.95
N ASN A 483 8.84 49.28 -55.77
CA ASN A 483 7.75 48.32 -55.61
C ASN A 483 6.95 48.63 -54.35
N GLU A 484 5.64 48.44 -54.44
CA GLU A 484 4.70 48.71 -53.36
C GLU A 484 4.32 47.40 -52.68
N ARG A 485 4.43 47.34 -51.35
CA ARG A 485 3.96 46.19 -50.56
C ARG A 485 2.54 46.44 -50.09
N VAL A 486 1.66 45.48 -50.37
CA VAL A 486 0.25 45.54 -50.01
C VAL A 486 -0.05 44.35 -49.11
N PHE A 487 -0.43 44.63 -47.87
CA PHE A 487 -0.93 43.60 -46.96
C PHE A 487 -2.32 43.13 -47.41
N CYS A 488 -2.48 41.83 -47.58
CA CYS A 488 -3.73 41.19 -47.97
C CYS A 488 -4.12 40.20 -46.87
N ARG A 489 -5.33 40.32 -46.33
CA ARG A 489 -5.87 39.34 -45.38
C ARG A 489 -6.11 38.01 -46.09
N TRP A 490 -6.12 36.91 -45.34
CA TRP A 490 -6.35 35.58 -45.92
C TRP A 490 -7.63 35.47 -46.75
N GLY A 491 -8.71 36.17 -46.36
CA GLY A 491 -9.97 36.18 -47.11
C GLY A 491 -9.90 36.88 -48.49
N GLU A 492 -8.91 37.75 -48.70
CA GLU A 492 -8.70 38.49 -49.96
C GLU A 492 -7.82 37.72 -50.96
N LEU A 493 -7.19 36.63 -50.51
CA LEU A 493 -6.19 35.87 -51.26
C LEU A 493 -6.80 34.64 -51.94
N VAL A 494 -6.16 34.18 -53.01
CA VAL A 494 -6.44 32.95 -53.75
C VAL A 494 -5.12 32.25 -54.09
N ILE A 495 -5.12 30.92 -54.07
CA ILE A 495 -3.97 30.10 -54.50
C ILE A 495 -4.28 29.28 -55.74
N TRP A 496 -3.24 28.97 -56.49
CA TRP A 496 -3.25 28.01 -57.59
C TRP A 496 -1.83 27.47 -57.80
N ASN A 497 -1.70 26.40 -58.58
CA ASN A 497 -0.40 25.81 -58.86
C ASN A 497 -0.06 26.03 -60.35
N GLY A 498 1.15 26.49 -60.63
CA GLY A 498 1.74 26.56 -61.96
C GLY A 498 2.69 25.39 -62.21
N ALA A 499 3.36 25.38 -63.37
CA ALA A 499 4.38 24.38 -63.66
C ALA A 499 5.59 24.56 -62.73
N GLY A 500 5.67 23.73 -61.68
CA GLY A 500 6.78 23.75 -60.71
C GLY A 500 6.72 24.87 -59.68
N VAL A 501 5.63 25.64 -59.61
CA VAL A 501 5.47 26.78 -58.71
C VAL A 501 4.15 26.76 -57.94
N PHE A 502 4.19 27.17 -56.67
CA PHE A 502 3.01 27.51 -55.87
C PHE A 502 2.72 29.00 -56.06
N CYS A 503 1.49 29.37 -56.40
CA CYS A 503 1.13 30.76 -56.63
C CYS A 503 0.07 31.23 -55.63
N ILE A 504 0.22 32.48 -55.20
CA ILE A 504 -0.76 33.18 -54.37
C ILE A 504 -0.97 34.59 -54.92
N GLY A 505 -2.20 35.09 -54.89
CA GLY A 505 -2.52 36.44 -55.33
C GLY A 505 -3.82 36.98 -54.76
N LYS A 506 -4.07 38.27 -54.97
CA LYS A 506 -5.31 38.94 -54.57
C LYS A 506 -6.42 38.63 -55.59
N LYS A 507 -7.61 38.21 -55.13
CA LYS A 507 -8.74 37.74 -55.97
C LYS A 507 -9.09 38.68 -57.14
N GLU A 508 -9.03 39.99 -56.92
CA GLU A 508 -9.46 41.01 -57.89
C GLU A 508 -8.30 41.87 -58.44
N ASP A 509 -7.04 41.54 -58.12
CA ASP A 509 -5.87 42.29 -58.61
C ASP A 509 -4.74 41.37 -59.05
N LYS A 510 -4.72 41.06 -60.35
CA LYS A 510 -3.71 40.20 -60.97
C LYS A 510 -2.29 40.76 -60.91
N LYS A 511 -2.10 42.05 -60.58
CA LYS A 511 -0.76 42.65 -60.41
C LYS A 511 -0.20 42.41 -58.99
N LEU A 512 -1.02 41.91 -58.07
CA LEU A 512 -0.62 41.47 -56.73
C LEU A 512 -0.64 39.95 -56.67
N ALA A 513 0.44 39.34 -57.17
CA ALA A 513 0.64 37.90 -57.12
C ALA A 513 2.12 37.57 -56.90
N ALA A 514 2.38 36.47 -56.22
CA ALA A 514 3.68 35.86 -56.05
C ALA A 514 3.63 34.41 -56.52
N ALA A 515 4.75 33.93 -57.08
CA ALA A 515 4.95 32.56 -57.47
C ALA A 515 6.23 32.07 -56.80
N PHE A 516 6.15 30.92 -56.14
CA PHE A 516 7.22 30.33 -55.36
C PHE A 516 7.66 29.00 -55.96
N SER A 517 8.96 28.83 -56.22
CA SER A 517 9.48 27.58 -56.78
C SER A 517 9.54 26.48 -55.74
N TYR A 518 8.97 25.31 -56.05
CA TYR A 518 9.07 24.13 -55.17
C TYR A 518 10.50 23.55 -55.07
N GLN A 519 11.37 23.91 -56.03
CA GLN A 519 12.75 23.42 -56.10
C GLN A 519 13.79 24.49 -55.67
N ASP A 520 13.49 25.78 -55.85
CA ASP A 520 14.48 26.85 -55.61
C ASP A 520 14.26 27.58 -54.29
N GLU A 521 13.05 27.53 -53.72
CA GLU A 521 12.71 28.22 -52.47
C GLU A 521 12.46 27.22 -51.33
N ASP A 522 12.90 27.61 -50.13
CA ASP A 522 12.79 26.77 -48.94
C ASP A 522 11.34 26.66 -48.46
N ASN A 523 10.93 25.44 -48.11
CA ASN A 523 9.71 25.14 -47.36
C ASN A 523 8.39 25.57 -48.04
N ILE A 524 8.39 25.73 -49.37
CA ILE A 524 7.17 26.10 -50.11
C ILE A 524 6.06 25.06 -49.95
N HIS A 525 6.40 23.77 -49.86
CA HIS A 525 5.43 22.71 -49.56
C HIS A 525 4.80 22.87 -48.17
N VAL A 526 5.57 23.32 -47.17
CA VAL A 526 5.09 23.61 -45.81
C VAL A 526 4.14 24.81 -45.81
N LEU A 527 4.54 25.89 -46.49
CA LEU A 527 3.71 27.08 -46.67
C LEU A 527 2.37 26.75 -47.34
N GLU A 528 2.41 26.03 -48.46
CA GLU A 528 1.20 25.63 -49.19
C GLU A 528 0.28 24.77 -48.30
N ALA A 529 0.84 23.80 -47.59
CA ALA A 529 0.07 22.95 -46.68
C ALA A 529 -0.62 23.78 -45.59
N ALA A 530 0.10 24.72 -44.94
CA ALA A 530 -0.47 25.60 -43.93
C ALA A 530 -1.69 26.38 -44.45
N ILE A 531 -1.53 27.01 -45.61
CA ILE A 531 -2.57 27.84 -46.23
C ILE A 531 -3.79 26.99 -46.65
N ARG A 532 -3.55 25.81 -47.26
CA ARG A 532 -4.63 24.90 -47.66
C ARG A 532 -5.39 24.36 -46.47
N MET A 533 -4.70 23.96 -45.40
CA MET A 533 -5.32 23.48 -44.17
C MET A 533 -6.15 24.57 -43.52
N PHE A 534 -5.61 25.79 -43.42
CA PHE A 534 -6.31 26.93 -42.87
C PHE A 534 -7.60 27.25 -43.63
N TRP A 535 -7.56 27.34 -44.96
CA TRP A 535 -8.78 27.61 -45.73
C TRP A 535 -9.80 26.48 -45.70
N LYS A 536 -9.37 25.23 -45.50
CA LYS A 536 -10.30 24.12 -45.28
C LYS A 536 -11.01 24.25 -43.92
N ARG A 537 -10.32 24.72 -42.89
CA ARG A 537 -10.88 24.93 -41.53
C ARG A 537 -11.72 26.22 -41.42
N GLY A 538 -11.30 27.28 -42.11
CA GLY A 538 -11.84 28.63 -41.95
C GLY A 538 -11.26 29.36 -40.73
N GLY A 539 -11.43 30.68 -40.68
CA GLY A 539 -10.96 31.55 -39.61
C GLY A 539 -10.25 32.80 -40.13
N ASP A 540 -9.67 33.57 -39.21
CA ASP A 540 -8.94 34.83 -39.51
C ASP A 540 -7.43 34.75 -39.21
N ARG A 541 -6.99 33.72 -38.48
CA ARG A 541 -5.60 33.51 -38.04
C ARG A 541 -5.07 32.16 -38.47
N LEU A 542 -3.92 32.09 -39.13
CA LEU A 542 -3.32 30.84 -39.60
C LEU A 542 -2.97 29.91 -38.44
N SER A 543 -2.48 30.48 -37.33
CA SER A 543 -2.12 29.80 -36.08
C SER A 543 -3.28 29.07 -35.41
N SER A 544 -4.53 29.41 -35.73
CA SER A 544 -5.72 28.71 -35.22
C SER A 544 -5.72 27.22 -35.57
N LEU A 545 -4.91 26.79 -36.54
CA LEU A 545 -4.69 25.38 -36.85
C LEU A 545 -4.15 24.55 -35.68
N LEU A 546 -3.48 25.16 -34.69
CA LEU A 546 -2.96 24.47 -33.49
C LEU A 546 -4.04 24.05 -32.48
N GLY A 547 -5.29 24.52 -32.64
CA GLY A 547 -6.30 24.46 -31.55
C GLY A 547 -6.31 25.75 -30.74
N ASP A 548 -7.38 25.99 -30.00
CA ASP A 548 -7.49 27.14 -29.09
C ASP A 548 -6.57 27.00 -27.88
#